data_AF-W0AJN4-F1
#
_entry.id   AF-W0AJN4-F1
#
_cell.length_a   1.000
_cell.length_b   1.000
_cell.length_c   1.000
_cell.angle_alpha   90.00
_cell.angle_beta   90.00
_cell.angle_gamma   90.00
#
_symmetry.space_group_name_H-M   'P 1'
#
loop_
_entity.id
_entity.type
_entity.pdbx_description
1 polymer ?
#
loop_
_entity_poly.entity_id
_entity_poly.type
_entity_poly.pdbx_seq_one_letter_code
_entity_poly.pdbx_strand_id
1 'polypeptide(L)'
;MSLNKIITEATEAHEVDGVINRQAAINTVVPQVLADQEMTELCVRSHVSKAIASNVRSRSRASAHADPREMSFFGLDDRHVIDGEENDAKRASDLKRTEALTRIEFAGLIRRRQESVNADLAYLAKLRNAERVTRDIWDRHPDWRWGEVERAHALRQRAA
;
A
#
# COMPACT_ATOMS: atom_id res chain seq x y z
N MET A 1 -20.03 -6.86 -21.44
CA MET A 1 -19.91 -7.51 -20.10
C MET A 1 -18.85 -6.75 -19.32
N SER A 2 -18.98 -6.47 -18.02
CA SER A 2 -17.98 -5.65 -17.32
C SER A 2 -16.74 -6.47 -16.92
N LEU A 3 -15.56 -5.86 -16.96
CA LEU A 3 -14.29 -6.50 -16.59
C LEU A 3 -14.33 -7.11 -15.18
N ASN A 4 -14.93 -6.40 -14.21
CA ASN A 4 -15.08 -6.91 -12.84
C ASN A 4 -15.91 -8.20 -12.80
N LYS A 5 -16.96 -8.31 -13.61
CA LYS A 5 -17.79 -9.50 -13.66
C LYS A 5 -17.00 -10.70 -14.20
N ILE A 6 -16.23 -10.50 -15.27
CA ILE A 6 -15.36 -11.55 -15.86
C ILE A 6 -14.29 -12.01 -14.86
N ILE A 7 -13.69 -11.06 -14.13
CA ILE A 7 -12.68 -11.39 -13.10
C ILE A 7 -13.31 -12.18 -11.95
N THR A 8 -14.45 -11.72 -11.42
CA THR A 8 -15.14 -12.41 -10.31
C THR A 8 -15.53 -13.83 -10.68
N GLU A 9 -16.15 -14.03 -11.84
CA GLU A 9 -16.54 -15.35 -12.33
C GLU A 9 -15.32 -16.28 -12.51
N ALA A 10 -14.19 -15.75 -13.01
CA ALA A 10 -12.96 -16.53 -13.15
C ALA A 10 -12.28 -16.82 -11.81
N THR A 11 -12.35 -15.92 -10.82
CA THR A 11 -11.80 -16.19 -9.48
C THR A 11 -12.60 -17.25 -8.75
N GLU A 12 -13.93 -17.20 -8.84
CA GLU A 12 -14.83 -18.19 -8.22
C GLU A 12 -14.68 -19.56 -8.88
N ALA A 13 -14.55 -19.63 -10.21
CA ALA A 13 -14.38 -20.88 -10.94
C ALA A 13 -13.05 -21.60 -10.65
N HIS A 14 -12.04 -20.87 -10.16
CA HIS A 14 -10.69 -21.39 -9.88
C HIS A 14 -10.33 -21.31 -8.39
N GLU A 15 -11.33 -21.22 -7.53
CA GLU A 15 -11.18 -21.29 -6.08
C GLU A 15 -11.38 -22.72 -5.59
N VAL A 16 -10.39 -23.26 -4.87
CA VAL A 16 -10.48 -24.57 -4.23
C VAL A 16 -10.10 -24.39 -2.77
N ASP A 17 -11.00 -24.76 -1.86
CA ASP A 17 -10.82 -24.65 -0.40
C ASP A 17 -10.40 -23.25 0.08
N GLY A 18 -10.94 -22.19 -0.52
CA GLY A 18 -10.60 -20.80 -0.16
C GLY A 18 -9.29 -20.28 -0.78
N VAL A 19 -8.62 -21.10 -1.61
CA VAL A 19 -7.37 -20.73 -2.28
C VAL A 19 -7.64 -20.57 -3.78
N ILE A 20 -7.43 -19.35 -4.29
CA ILE A 20 -7.61 -19.03 -5.71
C ILE A 20 -6.37 -19.42 -6.50
N ASN A 21 -6.53 -20.30 -7.48
CA ASN A 21 -5.50 -20.56 -8.50
C ASN A 21 -5.43 -19.39 -9.49
N ARG A 22 -4.62 -18.39 -9.14
CA ARG A 22 -4.47 -17.15 -9.91
C ARG A 22 -4.06 -17.38 -11.35
N GLN A 23 -3.19 -18.35 -11.62
CA GLN A 23 -2.71 -18.60 -12.98
C GLN A 23 -3.84 -19.14 -13.87
N ALA A 24 -4.65 -20.06 -13.34
CA ALA A 24 -5.79 -20.61 -14.06
C ALA A 24 -6.88 -19.55 -14.31
N ALA A 25 -7.14 -18.69 -13.32
CA ALA A 25 -8.04 -17.55 -13.47
C ALA A 25 -7.54 -16.57 -14.56
N ILE A 26 -6.25 -16.22 -14.57
CA ILE A 26 -5.65 -15.36 -15.61
C ILE A 26 -5.80 -15.98 -16.99
N ASN A 27 -5.50 -17.27 -17.15
CA ASN A 27 -5.63 -17.97 -18.43
C ASN A 27 -7.07 -18.00 -18.96
N THR A 28 -8.06 -17.86 -18.06
CA THR A 28 -9.48 -17.79 -18.41
C THR A 28 -9.91 -16.37 -18.79
N VAL A 29 -9.41 -15.34 -18.09
CA VAL A 29 -9.79 -13.94 -18.30
C VAL A 29 -9.10 -13.32 -19.51
N VAL A 30 -7.79 -13.56 -19.69
CA VAL A 30 -6.97 -12.88 -20.69
C VAL A 30 -7.50 -13.02 -22.12
N PRO A 31 -7.88 -14.21 -22.62
CA PRO A 31 -8.42 -14.36 -23.97
C PRO A 31 -9.69 -13.54 -24.19
N GLN A 32 -10.56 -13.44 -23.19
CA GLN A 32 -11.81 -12.67 -23.27
C GLN A 32 -11.54 -11.16 -23.32
N VAL A 33 -10.58 -10.69 -22.51
CA VAL A 33 -10.15 -9.28 -22.55
C VAL A 33 -9.55 -8.94 -23.90
N LEU A 34 -8.68 -9.81 -24.44
CA LEU A 34 -8.02 -9.59 -25.75
C LEU A 34 -8.98 -9.66 -26.94
N ALA A 35 -10.08 -10.40 -26.84
CA ALA A 35 -11.11 -10.46 -27.88
C ALA A 35 -11.97 -9.19 -27.96
N ASP A 36 -12.03 -8.41 -26.87
CA ASP A 36 -12.75 -7.14 -26.80
C ASP A 36 -11.76 -5.97 -26.90
N GLN A 37 -11.77 -5.28 -28.04
CA GLN A 37 -10.86 -4.17 -28.32
C GLN A 37 -11.03 -3.00 -27.34
N GLU A 38 -12.26 -2.68 -26.96
CA GLU A 38 -12.56 -1.58 -26.03
C GLU A 38 -12.08 -1.92 -24.62
N MET A 39 -12.30 -3.17 -24.18
CA MET A 39 -11.84 -3.66 -22.89
C MET A 39 -10.31 -3.77 -22.82
N THR A 40 -9.67 -4.20 -23.91
CA THR A 40 -8.22 -4.20 -24.06
C THR A 40 -7.66 -2.79 -23.93
N GLU A 41 -8.21 -1.83 -24.67
CA GLU A 41 -7.76 -0.44 -24.62
C GLU A 41 -7.90 0.15 -23.21
N LEU A 42 -9.03 -0.10 -22.54
CA LEU A 42 -9.26 0.35 -21.17
C LEU A 42 -8.24 -0.24 -20.19
N CYS A 43 -7.94 -1.53 -20.30
CA CYS A 43 -6.93 -2.20 -19.47
C CYS A 43 -5.53 -1.63 -19.70
N VAL A 44 -5.15 -1.43 -20.98
CA VAL A 44 -3.86 -0.86 -21.36
C VAL A 44 -3.73 0.58 -20.85
N ARG A 45 -4.72 1.44 -21.08
CA ARG A 45 -4.71 2.83 -20.60
C ARG A 45 -4.61 2.89 -19.07
N SER A 46 -5.35 2.04 -18.36
CA SER A 46 -5.29 1.95 -16.90
C SER A 46 -3.92 1.49 -16.41
N HIS A 47 -3.33 0.47 -17.06
CA HIS A 47 -2.00 -0.03 -16.72
C HIS A 47 -0.91 1.01 -16.99
N VAL A 48 -0.92 1.62 -18.18
CA VAL A 48 0.03 2.67 -18.57
C VAL A 48 -0.09 3.87 -17.62
N SER A 49 -1.30 4.30 -17.28
CA SER A 49 -1.53 5.38 -16.31
C SER A 49 -0.93 5.06 -14.93
N LYS A 50 -1.17 3.85 -14.41
CA LYS A 50 -0.58 3.39 -13.15
C LYS A 50 0.95 3.28 -13.23
N ALA A 51 1.49 2.80 -14.35
CA ALA A 51 2.92 2.67 -14.58
C ALA A 51 3.60 4.04 -14.66
N ILE A 52 3.00 5.01 -15.35
CA ILE A 52 3.46 6.41 -15.38
C ILE A 52 3.43 7.00 -13.97
N ALA A 53 2.32 6.85 -13.23
CA ALA A 53 2.22 7.34 -11.86
C ALA A 53 3.29 6.71 -10.94
N SER A 54 3.53 5.41 -11.07
CA SER A 54 4.59 4.71 -10.35
C SER A 54 5.98 5.23 -10.73
N ASN A 55 6.24 5.42 -12.03
CA ASN A 55 7.52 5.95 -12.52
C ASN A 55 7.76 7.38 -12.04
N VAL A 56 6.75 8.25 -12.07
CA VAL A 56 6.80 9.61 -11.53
C VAL A 56 7.10 9.61 -10.04
N ARG A 57 6.51 8.68 -9.26
CA ARG A 57 6.82 8.51 -7.84
C ARG A 57 8.26 8.02 -7.62
N SER A 58 8.72 7.05 -8.40
CA SER A 58 10.10 6.54 -8.33
C SER A 58 11.13 7.59 -8.75
N ARG A 59 10.83 8.40 -9.77
CA ARG A 59 11.66 9.54 -10.17
C ARG A 59 11.64 10.64 -9.11
N SER A 60 10.49 10.94 -8.51
CA SER A 60 10.42 11.86 -7.37
C SER A 60 11.28 11.38 -6.18
N ARG A 61 11.38 10.06 -5.97
CA ARG A 61 12.28 9.46 -4.96
C ARG A 61 13.76 9.47 -5.39
N ALA A 62 14.06 9.25 -6.67
CA ALA A 62 15.44 9.30 -7.19
C ALA A 62 15.98 10.73 -7.31
N SER A 63 15.12 11.71 -7.59
CA SER A 63 15.43 13.14 -7.56
C SER A 63 15.63 13.68 -6.14
N ALA A 64 15.21 12.95 -5.10
CA ALA A 64 15.60 13.24 -3.71
C ALA A 64 17.10 12.94 -3.43
N HIS A 65 17.85 12.48 -4.43
CA HIS A 65 19.31 12.32 -4.40
C HIS A 65 20.04 13.18 -5.45
N ALA A 66 19.37 14.18 -6.04
CA ALA A 66 20.00 15.11 -6.97
C ALA A 66 20.26 16.47 -6.29
N ASP A 67 21.56 16.77 -6.17
CA ASP A 67 22.26 17.96 -5.65
C ASP A 67 22.29 18.20 -4.11
N PRO A 68 23.41 17.85 -3.43
CA PRO A 68 23.66 18.21 -2.02
C PRO A 68 23.72 19.72 -1.73
N ARG A 69 23.68 20.57 -2.76
CA ARG A 69 23.79 22.03 -2.63
C ARG A 69 22.45 22.73 -2.42
N GLU A 70 21.32 22.04 -2.60
CA GLU A 70 19.97 22.55 -2.29
C GLU A 70 19.39 21.90 -1.02
N MET A 71 20.21 21.72 0.01
CA MET A 71 19.66 21.34 1.32
C MET A 71 18.82 22.49 1.88
N SER A 72 17.52 22.24 2.06
CA SER A 72 16.68 23.02 2.96
C SER A 72 17.44 23.28 4.26
N PHE A 73 17.47 24.53 4.73
CA PHE A 73 18.18 24.95 5.95
C PHE A 73 17.81 24.11 7.19
N PHE A 74 16.64 23.45 7.15
CA PHE A 74 16.09 22.63 8.23
C PHE A 74 16.13 21.12 7.96
N GLY A 75 16.78 20.67 6.88
CA GLY A 75 16.83 19.25 6.49
C GLY A 75 15.45 18.66 6.16
N LEU A 76 14.51 19.50 5.71
CA LEU A 76 13.18 19.06 5.30
C LEU A 76 13.25 18.43 3.91
N ASP A 77 12.42 17.40 3.67
CA ASP A 77 12.22 16.85 2.33
C ASP A 77 11.80 17.96 1.35
N ASP A 78 12.22 17.89 0.08
CA ASP A 78 11.83 18.89 -0.93
C ASP A 78 10.33 18.89 -1.20
N ARG A 79 9.64 17.73 -1.08
CA ARG A 79 8.25 17.57 -1.50
C ARG A 79 7.39 16.85 -0.47
N HIS A 80 6.19 17.39 -0.29
CA HIS A 80 5.22 16.87 0.65
C HIS A 80 3.87 16.63 -0.03
N VAL A 81 3.23 15.53 0.32
CA VAL A 81 1.85 15.27 -0.08
C VAL A 81 0.95 16.23 0.69
N ILE A 82 0.29 17.16 -0.01
CA ILE A 82 -0.75 18.00 0.56
C ILE A 82 -2.10 17.44 0.12
N ASP A 83 -3.05 17.32 1.05
CA ASP A 83 -4.43 17.02 0.68
C ASP A 83 -5.04 18.32 0.17
N GLY A 84 -5.43 18.34 -1.10
CA GLY A 84 -6.17 19.45 -1.67
C GLY A 84 -7.47 19.67 -0.89
N GLU A 85 -7.89 20.92 -0.75
CA GLU A 85 -9.22 21.24 -0.23
C GLU A 85 -10.29 20.44 -0.98
N GLU A 86 -11.28 19.99 -0.23
CA GLU A 86 -12.25 18.91 -0.48
C GLU A 86 -13.13 19.04 -1.74
N ASN A 87 -12.86 19.99 -2.64
CA ASN A 87 -13.75 20.33 -3.76
C ASN A 87 -13.30 19.92 -5.16
N ASP A 88 -12.13 19.31 -5.33
CA ASP A 88 -11.76 18.75 -6.64
C ASP A 88 -11.65 17.23 -6.59
N ALA A 89 -12.73 16.59 -7.04
CA ALA A 89 -12.88 15.15 -7.24
C ALA A 89 -11.96 14.57 -8.35
N LYS A 90 -10.71 15.05 -8.45
CA LYS A 90 -9.67 14.56 -9.35
C LYS A 90 -8.33 14.41 -8.61
N ARG A 91 -8.23 13.27 -7.93
CA ARG A 91 -7.02 12.45 -7.73
C ARG A 91 -5.71 13.00 -8.33
N ALA A 92 -4.95 13.69 -7.51
CA ALA A 92 -3.55 13.38 -7.22
C ALA A 92 -3.25 14.04 -5.87
N SER A 93 -2.57 13.34 -4.98
CA SER A 93 -1.92 13.98 -3.85
C SER A 93 -0.90 14.94 -4.45
N ASP A 94 -1.24 16.24 -4.49
CA ASP A 94 -0.36 17.23 -5.07
C ASP A 94 0.90 17.27 -4.21
N LEU A 95 1.99 16.76 -4.79
CA LEU A 95 3.31 16.83 -4.21
C LEU A 95 3.75 18.29 -4.34
N LYS A 96 3.53 19.06 -3.28
CA LYS A 96 3.92 20.45 -3.21
C LYS A 96 5.34 20.55 -2.66
N ARG A 97 6.14 21.43 -3.24
CA ARG A 97 7.47 21.71 -2.71
C ARG A 97 7.40 22.43 -1.37
N THR A 98 8.37 22.18 -0.49
CA THR A 98 8.44 22.80 0.83
C THR A 98 8.51 24.32 0.76
N GLU A 99 9.24 24.86 -0.22
CA GLU A 99 9.30 26.31 -0.51
C GLU A 99 7.95 26.91 -0.93
N ALA A 100 7.05 26.10 -1.48
CA ALA A 100 5.75 26.54 -1.99
C ALA A 100 4.62 26.36 -0.98
N LEU A 101 4.89 25.81 0.22
CA LEU A 101 3.87 25.61 1.25
C LEU A 101 3.43 26.94 1.86
N THR A 102 2.13 27.16 1.92
CA THR A 102 1.52 28.21 2.75
C THR A 102 1.58 27.82 4.22
N ARG A 103 1.40 28.80 5.11
CA ARG A 103 1.40 28.56 6.57
C ARG A 103 0.36 27.51 7.01
N ILE A 104 -0.82 27.52 6.40
CA ILE A 104 -1.90 26.58 6.72
C ILE A 104 -1.52 25.16 6.29
N GLU A 105 -0.99 25.00 5.08
CA GLU A 105 -0.53 23.70 4.57
C GLU A 105 0.63 23.15 5.39
N PHE A 106 1.57 24.01 5.79
CA PHE A 106 2.70 23.62 6.65
C PHE A 106 2.25 23.16 8.04
N ALA A 107 1.31 23.88 8.67
CA ALA A 107 0.72 23.44 9.93
C ALA A 107 -0.05 22.11 9.79
N GLY A 108 -0.77 21.93 8.68
CA GLY A 108 -1.45 20.68 8.35
C GLY A 108 -0.49 19.51 8.15
N LEU A 109 0.68 19.76 7.54
CA LEU A 109 1.76 18.79 7.40
C LEU A 109 2.31 18.35 8.76
N ILE A 110 2.60 19.31 9.67
CA ILE A 110 3.06 19.01 11.03
C ILE A 110 2.05 18.09 11.75
N ARG A 111 0.77 18.46 11.74
CA ARG A 111 -0.29 17.68 12.40
C ARG A 111 -0.36 16.25 11.88
N ARG A 112 -0.35 16.05 10.56
CA ARG A 112 -0.38 14.70 9.95
C ARG A 112 0.84 13.87 10.30
N ARG A 113 2.03 14.49 10.36
CA ARG A 113 3.24 13.80 10.81
C ARG A 113 3.14 13.39 12.27
N GLN A 114 2.58 14.25 13.12
CA GLN A 114 2.33 13.91 14.53
C GLN A 114 1.34 12.74 14.67
N GLU A 115 0.26 12.74 13.89
CA GLU A 115 -0.71 11.64 13.86
C GLU A 115 -0.08 10.34 13.40
N SER A 116 0.75 10.36 12.35
CA SER A 116 1.50 9.19 11.88
C SER A 116 2.43 8.65 12.96
N VAL A 117 3.21 9.51 13.62
CA VAL A 117 4.11 9.11 14.71
C VAL A 117 3.31 8.48 15.86
N ASN A 118 2.18 9.08 16.24
CA ASN A 118 1.34 8.53 17.29
C ASN A 118 0.77 7.16 16.92
N ALA A 119 0.34 6.99 15.66
CA ALA A 119 -0.14 5.71 15.14
C ALA A 119 0.97 4.64 15.13
N ASP A 120 2.18 5.01 14.70
CA ASP A 120 3.34 4.13 14.67
C ASP A 120 3.75 3.70 16.08
N LEU A 121 3.76 4.62 17.05
CA LEU A 121 4.01 4.31 18.46
C LEU A 121 2.96 3.36 19.04
N ALA A 122 1.68 3.59 18.74
CA ALA A 122 0.60 2.71 19.16
C ALA A 122 0.72 1.32 18.52
N TYR A 123 1.14 1.23 17.26
CA TYR A 123 1.37 -0.04 16.58
C TYR A 123 2.60 -0.77 17.13
N LEU A 124 3.68 -0.06 17.41
CA LEU A 124 4.87 -0.62 18.07
C LEU A 124 4.52 -1.20 19.45
N ALA A 125 3.64 -0.55 20.21
CA ALA A 125 3.14 -1.10 21.47
C ALA A 125 2.38 -2.42 21.28
N LYS A 126 1.56 -2.53 20.22
CA LYS A 126 0.89 -3.79 19.84
C LYS A 126 1.89 -4.88 19.47
N LEU A 127 2.91 -4.56 18.68
CA LEU A 127 3.97 -5.52 18.30
C LEU A 127 4.73 -6.03 19.52
N ARG A 128 5.12 -5.14 20.45
CA ARG A 128 5.77 -5.54 21.71
C ARG A 128 4.88 -6.41 22.58
N ASN A 129 3.59 -6.09 22.66
CA ASN A 129 2.66 -6.93 23.39
C ASN A 129 2.50 -8.31 22.74
N ALA A 130 2.40 -8.35 21.41
CA ALA A 130 2.30 -9.58 20.64
C ALA A 130 3.53 -10.48 20.87
N GLU A 131 4.73 -9.93 20.75
CA GLU A 131 5.98 -10.62 21.08
C GLU A 131 5.98 -11.14 22.52
N ARG A 132 5.61 -10.29 23.49
CA ARG A 132 5.58 -10.67 24.92
C ARG A 132 4.65 -11.85 25.21
N VAL A 133 3.45 -11.87 24.63
CA VAL A 133 2.46 -12.93 24.93
C VAL A 133 2.75 -14.24 24.19
N THR A 134 3.47 -14.19 23.07
CA THR A 134 3.83 -15.39 22.31
C THR A 134 5.28 -15.83 22.49
N ARG A 135 6.05 -15.12 23.33
CA ARG A 135 7.50 -15.35 23.50
C ARG A 135 7.83 -16.80 23.80
N ASP A 136 7.09 -17.42 24.71
CA ASP A 136 7.36 -18.79 25.13
C ASP A 136 7.10 -19.84 24.02
N ILE A 137 6.21 -19.54 23.08
CA ILE A 137 5.98 -20.36 21.89
C ILE A 137 7.14 -20.18 20.92
N TRP A 138 7.55 -18.93 20.71
CA TRP A 138 8.62 -18.60 19.77
C TRP A 138 9.99 -19.08 20.26
N ASP A 139 10.28 -19.00 21.56
CA ASP A 139 11.52 -19.50 22.16
C ASP A 139 11.66 -21.03 22.00
N ARG A 140 10.53 -21.76 22.00
CA ARG A 140 10.51 -23.22 21.77
C ARG A 140 10.64 -23.59 20.29
N HIS A 141 10.28 -22.67 19.40
CA HIS A 141 10.27 -22.86 17.96
C HIS A 141 10.85 -21.64 17.24
N PRO A 142 12.16 -21.37 17.35
CA PRO A 142 12.78 -20.13 16.86
C PRO A 142 12.68 -19.96 15.34
N ASP A 143 12.59 -21.07 14.60
CA ASP A 143 12.48 -21.07 13.13
C ASP A 143 11.05 -20.82 12.63
N TRP A 144 10.06 -20.79 13.52
CA TRP A 144 8.67 -20.53 13.14
C TRP A 144 8.47 -19.08 12.72
N ARG A 145 7.68 -18.89 11.67
CA ARG A 145 7.21 -17.59 11.20
C ARG A 145 6.10 -17.08 12.12
N TRP A 146 5.90 -15.76 12.17
CA TRP A 146 4.86 -15.13 12.99
C TRP A 146 3.48 -15.80 12.85
N GLY A 147 3.05 -16.09 11.62
CA GLY A 147 1.74 -16.71 11.39
C GLY A 147 1.60 -18.13 11.97
N GLU A 148 2.70 -18.85 12.16
CA GLU A 148 2.70 -20.17 12.82
C GLU A 148 2.59 -20.00 14.34
N VAL A 149 3.34 -19.05 14.89
CA VAL A 149 3.30 -18.68 16.31
C VAL A 149 1.91 -18.16 16.72
N GLU A 150 1.32 -17.29 15.90
CA GLU A 150 -0.02 -16.75 16.11
C GLU A 150 -1.09 -17.84 16.12
N ARG A 151 -1.04 -18.78 15.16
CA ARG A 151 -1.95 -19.94 15.12
C ARG A 151 -1.79 -20.82 16.35
N ALA A 152 -0.56 -21.11 16.78
CA ALA A 152 -0.29 -21.91 17.97
C ALA A 152 -0.81 -21.23 19.25
N HIS A 153 -0.62 -19.92 19.37
CA HIS A 153 -1.16 -19.14 20.50
C HIS A 153 -2.70 -19.15 20.51
N ALA A 154 -3.35 -18.97 19.35
CA ALA A 154 -4.80 -19.02 19.24
C ALA A 154 -5.38 -20.40 19.63
N LEU A 155 -4.69 -21.50 19.25
CA LEU A 155 -5.07 -22.85 19.67
C LEU A 155 -4.95 -23.01 21.19
N ARG A 156 -3.87 -22.50 21.80
CA ARG A 156 -3.68 -22.54 23.25
C ARG A 156 -4.77 -21.78 24.01
N GLN A 157 -5.18 -20.60 23.53
CA GLN A 157 -6.25 -19.82 24.15
C GLN A 157 -7.62 -20.50 24.08
N ARG A 158 -7.87 -21.34 23.07
CA ARG A 158 -9.13 -22.09 22.95
C ARG A 158 -9.18 -23.34 23.84
N ALA A 159 -8.02 -23.83 24.26
CA ALA A 159 -7.88 -25.02 25.09
C ALA A 159 -7.81 -24.70 26.60
N ALA A 160 -7.73 -23.41 26.96
CA ALA A 160 -7.74 -22.90 28.32
C ALA A 160 -9.14 -22.40 28.71
#